data_AF-I3WCN5-F1
#
_entry.id   AF-I3WCN5-F1
#
_cell.length_a   1.000
_cell.length_b   1.000
_cell.length_c   1.000
_cell.angle_alpha   90.00
_cell.angle_beta   90.00
_cell.angle_gamma   90.00
#
_symmetry.space_group_name_H-M   'P 1'
#
loop_
_entity.id
_entity.type
_entity.pdbx_description
1 polymer ?
#
loop_
_entity_poly.entity_id
_entity_poly.type
_entity_poly.pdbx_seq_one_letter_code
_entity_poly.pdbx_strand_id
1 'polypeptide(L)' 'QSIFTSLAGNAMLPPEGAGLQMTSKYGSGMGVLWDGYSGVHSALVPEMMAFGGAKQEKLAKEIGDVR' A
#
# COMPACT_ATOMS: atom_id res chain seq x y z
N GLN A 1 12.98 -3.79 -9.06
CA GLN A 1 13.06 -3.00 -7.80
C GLN A 1 11.91 -3.45 -6.90
N SER A 2 12.11 -3.53 -5.59
CA SER A 2 11.06 -3.96 -4.65
C SER A 2 9.95 -2.92 -4.54
N ILE A 3 8.68 -3.31 -4.44
CA ILE A 3 7.56 -2.38 -4.20
C ILE A 3 7.69 -1.65 -2.85
N PHE A 4 8.47 -2.20 -1.92
CA PHE A 4 8.75 -1.60 -0.61
C PHE A 4 9.92 -0.62 -0.63
N THR A 5 10.56 -0.39 -1.79
CA THR A 5 11.73 0.51 -1.86
C THR A 5 11.36 1.96 -1.47
N SER A 6 10.10 2.36 -1.67
CA SER A 6 9.55 3.64 -1.21
C SER A 6 9.49 3.79 0.32
N LEU A 7 9.60 2.69 1.07
CA LEU A 7 9.65 2.68 2.53
C LEU A 7 11.09 2.71 3.07
N ALA A 8 12.10 2.59 2.20
CA ALA A 8 13.53 2.52 2.57
C ALA A 8 14.19 3.90 2.77
N GLY A 9 13.41 4.92 3.14
CA GLY A 9 13.88 6.28 3.38
C GLY A 9 14.32 7.02 2.11
N ASN A 10 15.20 8.02 2.26
CA ASN A 10 15.60 8.93 1.18
C ASN A 10 16.59 8.32 0.15
N ALA A 11 16.87 7.02 0.24
CA ALA A 11 17.75 6.34 -0.72
C ALA A 11 17.16 6.34 -2.14
N MET A 12 15.83 6.38 -2.26
CA MET A 12 15.13 6.46 -3.53
C MET A 12 13.78 7.18 -3.34
N LEU A 13 13.43 8.06 -4.29
CA LEU A 13 12.09 8.64 -4.31
C LEU A 13 11.05 7.57 -4.68
N PRO A 14 9.84 7.58 -4.08
CA PRO A 14 8.72 6.80 -4.58
C PRO A 14 8.40 7.19 -6.03
N PRO A 15 8.03 6.23 -6.90
CA PRO A 15 7.64 6.54 -8.27
C PRO A 15 6.37 7.42 -8.32
N GLU A 16 6.17 8.12 -9.44
CA GLU A 16 4.93 8.86 -9.66
C GLU A 16 3.72 7.90 -9.60
N GLY A 17 2.66 8.33 -8.91
CA GLY A 17 1.48 7.49 -8.67
C GLY A 17 1.71 6.37 -7.66
N ALA A 18 2.76 6.43 -6.83
CA ALA A 18 2.97 5.49 -5.72
C ALA A 18 1.93 5.60 -4.59
N GLY A 19 1.21 6.72 -4.51
CA GLY A 19 0.26 6.95 -3.45
C GLY A 19 -0.51 8.26 -3.57
N LEU A 20 -1.32 8.54 -2.56
CA LEU A 20 -2.15 9.73 -2.44
C LEU A 20 -2.13 10.24 -1.00
N GLN A 21 -2.46 11.52 -0.81
CA GLN A 21 -2.66 12.12 0.49
C GLN A 21 -4.03 12.78 0.54
N MET A 22 -4.71 12.63 1.67
CA MET A 22 -6.03 13.22 1.89
C MET A 22 -6.17 13.71 3.32
N THR A 23 -7.02 14.72 3.49
CA THR A 23 -7.41 15.27 4.78
C THR A 23 -8.92 15.46 4.82
N SER A 24 -9.48 15.57 6.01
CA SER A 24 -10.91 15.75 6.25
C SER A 24 -11.19 17.10 6.90
N LYS A 25 -12.43 17.56 6.76
CA LYS A 25 -12.91 18.83 7.35
C LYS A 25 -12.61 18.95 8.85
N TYR A 26 -12.63 17.84 9.57
CA TYR A 26 -12.49 17.82 11.04
C TYR A 26 -11.08 17.44 11.51
N GLY A 27 -10.09 17.46 10.62
CA GLY A 27 -8.67 17.37 10.98
C GLY A 27 -8.04 15.98 10.87
N SER A 28 -8.81 14.91 10.67
CA SER A 28 -8.24 13.59 10.34
C SER A 28 -7.64 13.61 8.94
N GLY A 29 -6.48 12.98 8.75
CA GLY A 29 -5.87 12.81 7.45
C GLY A 29 -5.14 11.47 7.34
N MET A 30 -4.87 11.04 6.10
CA MET A 30 -4.10 9.84 5.82
C MET A 30 -3.30 9.97 4.53
N GLY A 31 -2.15 9.31 4.52
CA GLY A 31 -1.44 8.94 3.30
C GLY A 31 -1.77 7.51 2.94
N VAL A 32 -1.94 7.23 1.65
CA VAL A 32 -2.14 5.89 1.10
C VAL A 32 -0.95 5.59 0.19
N LEU A 33 -0.20 4.54 0.49
CA LEU A 33 0.81 3.98 -0.41
C LEU A 33 0.25 2.68 -1.00
N TRP A 34 0.26 2.58 -2.32
CA TRP A 34 -0.28 1.42 -3.02
C TRP A 34 0.57 0.17 -2.80
N ASP A 35 -0.11 -0.97 -2.75
CA ASP A 35 0.47 -2.32 -2.65
C ASP A 35 1.38 -2.57 -1.43
N GLY A 36 1.46 -1.63 -0.48
CA GLY A 36 2.31 -1.68 0.71
C GLY A 36 1.74 -2.51 1.86
N TYR A 37 1.04 -3.62 1.60
CA TYR A 37 0.26 -4.33 2.63
C TYR A 37 1.11 -4.84 3.80
N SER A 38 2.34 -5.28 3.56
CA SER A 38 3.24 -5.71 4.64
C SER A 38 3.90 -4.55 5.39
N GLY A 39 3.72 -3.30 4.95
CA GLY A 39 4.27 -2.11 5.59
C GLY A 39 5.76 -2.25 5.93
N VAL A 40 6.09 -2.07 7.21
CA VAL A 40 7.48 -2.10 7.73
C VAL A 40 7.96 -3.49 8.17
N HIS A 41 7.15 -4.54 7.99
CA HIS A 41 7.55 -5.88 8.39
C HIS A 41 8.62 -6.44 7.45
N SER A 42 9.66 -7.09 8.00
CA SER A 42 10.75 -7.66 7.19
C SER A 42 10.58 -9.14 6.92
N ALA A 43 10.41 -9.98 7.96
CA ALA A 43 10.33 -11.44 7.80
C ALA A 43 8.98 -11.93 7.27
N LEU A 44 7.91 -11.18 7.52
CA LEU A 44 6.53 -11.59 7.23
C LEU A 44 6.03 -11.13 5.85
N VAL A 45 6.87 -10.45 5.07
CA VAL A 45 6.46 -9.89 3.76
C VAL A 45 5.78 -10.92 2.86
N PRO A 46 6.34 -12.13 2.63
CA PRO A 46 5.74 -13.07 1.69
C PRO A 46 4.35 -13.54 2.14
N GLU A 47 4.20 -13.85 3.42
CA GLU A 47 2.95 -14.36 4.00
C GLU A 47 1.85 -13.28 4.00
N MET A 48 2.20 -12.07 4.45
CA MET A 48 1.26 -10.95 4.47
C MET A 48 0.79 -10.60 3.06
N MET A 49 1.71 -10.50 2.10
CA MET A 49 1.36 -10.17 0.72
C MET A 49 0.49 -11.24 0.08
N ALA A 50 0.74 -12.54 0.33
CA ALA A 50 -0.10 -13.62 -0.14
C ALA A 50 -1.53 -13.53 0.43
N PHE A 51 -1.65 -13.27 1.73
CA PHE A 51 -2.95 -13.11 2.37
C PHE A 51 -3.71 -11.88 1.87
N GLY A 52 -3.03 -10.74 1.76
CA GLY A 52 -3.60 -9.49 1.26
C GLY A 52 -4.10 -9.63 -0.18
N GLY A 53 -3.29 -10.20 -1.07
CA GLY A 53 -3.64 -10.43 -2.47
C GLY A 53 -4.84 -11.38 -2.64
N ALA A 54 -4.87 -12.49 -1.88
CA ALA A 54 -6.00 -13.44 -1.93
C ALA A 54 -7.32 -12.80 -1.47
N LYS A 55 -7.27 -11.84 -0.55
CA LYS A 55 -8.45 -11.09 -0.14
C LYS A 55 -8.83 -10.01 -1.15
N GLN A 56 -7.86 -9.34 -1.75
CA GLN A 56 -8.08 -8.33 -2.77
C GLN A 56 -8.87 -8.88 -3.96
N GLU A 57 -8.55 -10.09 -4.44
CA GLU A 57 -9.29 -10.72 -5.54
C GLU A 57 -10.78 -10.96 -5.22
N LYS A 58 -11.08 -11.26 -3.95
CA LYS A 58 -12.46 -11.44 -3.48
C LYS A 58 -13.18 -10.09 -3.39
N LEU A 59 -12.51 -9.10 -2.80
CA LEU A 59 -13.07 -7.76 -2.61
C LEU A 59 -13.32 -7.04 -3.93
N ALA A 60 -12.49 -7.26 -4.96
CA ALA A 60 -12.69 -6.70 -6.29
C ALA A 60 -14.11 -6.93 -6.84
N LYS A 61 -14.70 -8.10 -6.55
CA LYS A 61 -16.06 -8.46 -6.98
C LYS A 61 -17.16 -7.74 -6.17
N GLU A 62 -16.83 -7.29 -4.97
CA GLU A 62 -17.79 -6.71 -4.03
C GLU A 62 -17.76 -5.18 -4.02
N ILE A 63 -16.56 -4.58 -4.09
CA ILE A 63 -16.33 -3.14 -3.95
C ILE A 63 -15.62 -2.50 -5.14
N GLY A 64 -15.40 -3.26 -6.21
CA GLY A 64 -14.69 -2.83 -7.41
C GLY A 64 -13.18 -2.93 -7.29
N ASP A 65 -12.50 -2.82 -8.43
CA ASP A 65 -11.05 -2.83 -8.48
C ASP A 65 -10.47 -1.53 -7.89
N VAL A 66 -9.33 -1.69 -7.21
CA VAL A 66 -8.59 -0.57 -6.62
C VAL A 66 -7.71 0.11 -7.69
N ARG A 67 -7.58 -0.49 -8.88
CA ARG A 67 -6.95 0.13 -10.06
C ARG A 67 -7.23 -0.62 -11.35
#